data_AF-A0A853F578-F1
#
_entry.id   AF-A0A853F578-F1
#
_cell.length_a   1.000
_cell.length_b   1.000
_cell.length_c   1.000
_cell.angle_alpha   90.00
_cell.angle_beta   90.00
_cell.angle_gamma   90.00
#
_symmetry.space_group_name_H-M   'P 1'
#
loop_
_entity.id
_entity.type
_entity.pdbx_description
1 polymer ?
#
loop_
_entity_poly.entity_id
_entity_poly.type
_entity_poly.pdbx_seq_one_letter_code
_entity_poly.pdbx_strand_id
1 'polypeptide(L)'
;MGVIYIGLPEVLRCYLPDYIINGWFDYSYKLTKAEETQGVARGLAFLLAVPIALFALILTALRTTAQTAQAKTDSDRLLAETFAKSIELLGHKQSAVRQGAIYALGKIAETNIEERAVIANTLCAFIRDSKSTEKSSTDNTEKSNTDNLAIDIEAGIKVMVRISKDLPKYNRDKRPYDLSNIHIKYADFSDANLENFNLSDSTFKTCLFEKTNFMNSNLIHTTFDDSNFQGAKFNKDTELKKANLSKVKNLTEEQIAEIMTIREEYREGLELPQP
;
A
#
# COMPACT_ATOMS: atom_id res chain seq x y z
N MET A 1 64.00 -28.91 33.81
CA MET A 1 62.83 -28.18 34.35
C MET A 1 62.57 -27.01 33.42
N GLY A 2 61.45 -27.03 32.71
CA GLY A 2 60.97 -25.88 31.94
C GLY A 2 59.45 -25.92 32.01
N VAL A 3 58.85 -24.98 32.74
CA VAL A 3 57.39 -24.81 32.82
C VAL A 3 57.03 -23.76 31.78
N ILE A 4 56.30 -24.14 30.74
CA ILE A 4 55.77 -23.19 29.76
C ILE A 4 54.37 -22.79 30.25
N TYR A 5 54.24 -21.54 30.71
CA TYR A 5 52.95 -20.95 31.07
C TYR A 5 52.30 -20.38 29.82
N ILE A 6 51.21 -20.98 29.36
CA ILE A 6 50.33 -20.36 28.37
C ILE A 6 49.27 -19.58 29.15
N GLY A 7 49.57 -18.33 29.48
CA GLY A 7 48.62 -17.42 30.11
C GLY A 7 47.55 -16.96 29.12
N LEU A 8 46.33 -16.73 29.62
CA LEU A 8 45.29 -15.98 28.90
C LEU A 8 45.85 -14.62 28.44
N PRO A 9 45.67 -14.21 27.18
CA PRO A 9 46.00 -12.85 26.75
C PRO A 9 45.31 -11.84 27.66
N GLU A 10 46.03 -10.87 28.24
CA GLU A 10 45.48 -9.86 29.19
C GLU A 10 44.21 -9.17 28.67
N VAL A 11 44.05 -9.09 27.35
CA VAL A 11 42.92 -8.49 26.65
C VAL A 11 41.57 -9.16 26.97
N LEU A 12 41.57 -10.46 27.31
CA LEU A 12 40.36 -11.22 27.63
C LEU A 12 39.87 -11.03 29.07
N ARG A 13 40.69 -10.43 29.95
CA ARG A 13 40.39 -10.23 31.38
C ARG A 13 39.25 -9.22 31.61
N CYS A 14 39.00 -8.34 30.64
CA CYS A 14 38.00 -7.28 30.74
C CYS A 14 36.60 -7.69 30.28
N TYR A 15 36.46 -8.86 29.62
CA TYR A 15 35.22 -9.29 28.96
C TYR A 15 34.56 -10.52 29.60
N LEU A 16 35.21 -11.13 30.59
CA LEU A 16 34.73 -12.35 31.23
C LEU A 16 34.31 -12.06 32.69
N PRO A 17 33.17 -12.60 33.15
CA PRO A 17 32.75 -12.50 34.55
C PRO A 17 33.79 -13.08 35.52
N ASP A 18 33.94 -12.51 36.72
CA ASP A 18 34.94 -12.90 37.72
C ASP A 18 34.95 -14.39 38.08
N TYR A 19 33.80 -15.08 37.98
CA TYR A 19 33.72 -16.52 38.23
C TYR A 19 34.46 -17.36 37.16
N ILE A 20 34.53 -16.89 35.91
CA ILE A 20 35.26 -17.54 34.82
C ILE A 20 36.77 -17.29 34.98
N ILE A 21 37.16 -16.08 35.38
CA ILE A 21 38.56 -15.70 35.61
C ILE A 21 39.16 -16.51 36.77
N ASN A 22 38.45 -16.60 37.89
CA ASN A 22 38.90 -17.34 39.07
C ASN A 22 38.85 -18.85 38.86
N GLY A 23 37.87 -19.36 38.08
CA GLY A 23 37.82 -20.77 37.70
C GLY A 23 38.94 -21.22 36.75
N TRP A 24 39.52 -20.29 35.98
CA TRP A 24 40.64 -20.59 35.06
C TRP A 24 41.99 -20.72 35.79
N PHE A 25 42.21 -19.93 36.84
CA PHE A 25 43.47 -19.92 37.60
C PHE A 25 43.60 -21.06 38.63
N ASP A 26 42.48 -21.55 39.16
CA ASP A 26 42.48 -22.71 40.07
C ASP A 26 42.74 -24.04 39.31
N TYR A 27 42.76 -23.99 37.97
CA TYR A 27 43.13 -25.09 37.09
C TYR A 27 44.66 -25.18 36.85
N SER A 28 45.48 -24.71 37.80
CA SER A 28 46.93 -24.90 37.80
C SER A 28 47.28 -26.23 38.48
N TYR A 29 47.03 -27.32 37.76
CA TYR A 29 47.27 -28.69 38.22
C TYR A 29 48.73 -28.93 38.62
N LYS A 30 48.95 -29.35 39.87
CA LYS A 30 50.13 -30.15 40.26
C LYS A 30 50.04 -31.50 39.52
N LEU A 31 50.74 -31.63 38.40
CA LEU A 31 50.79 -32.85 37.62
C LEU A 31 51.68 -33.91 38.30
N THR A 32 51.07 -34.83 39.05
CA THR A 32 51.62 -36.17 39.29
C THR A 32 51.36 -37.03 38.05
N LYS A 33 52.38 -37.80 37.63
CA LYS A 33 52.55 -38.48 36.32
C LYS A 33 51.41 -39.40 35.80
N ALA A 34 50.27 -39.50 36.49
CA ALA A 34 49.12 -40.33 36.10
C ALA A 34 47.92 -39.53 35.54
N GLU A 35 47.89 -38.19 35.66
CA GLU A 35 46.75 -37.34 35.20
C GLU A 35 47.05 -36.53 33.92
N GLU A 36 48.28 -36.60 33.42
CA GLU A 36 48.76 -35.85 32.25
C GLU A 36 48.03 -36.24 30.95
N THR A 37 47.58 -37.50 30.85
CA THR A 37 46.83 -37.99 29.67
C THR A 37 45.40 -37.46 29.59
N GLN A 38 44.72 -37.24 30.74
CA GLN A 38 43.35 -36.72 30.77
C GLN A 38 43.28 -35.20 30.58
N GLY A 39 44.24 -34.44 31.11
CA GLY A 39 44.32 -32.99 30.90
C GLY A 39 44.58 -32.61 29.44
N VAL A 40 45.51 -33.33 28.79
CA VAL A 40 45.83 -33.16 27.37
C VAL A 40 44.62 -33.56 26.49
N ALA A 41 43.92 -34.65 26.82
CA ALA A 41 42.72 -35.08 26.11
C ALA A 41 41.58 -34.05 26.19
N ARG A 42 41.35 -33.43 27.36
CA ARG A 42 40.36 -32.35 27.52
C ARG A 42 40.74 -31.10 26.74
N GLY A 43 42.00 -30.68 26.78
CA GLY A 43 42.49 -29.53 25.99
C GLY A 43 42.33 -29.73 24.47
N LEU A 44 42.64 -30.93 23.97
CA LEU A 44 42.42 -31.33 22.58
C LEU A 44 40.93 -31.34 22.20
N ALA A 45 40.05 -31.79 23.09
CA ALA A 45 38.61 -31.75 22.86
C ALA A 45 38.09 -30.31 22.70
N PHE A 46 38.57 -29.35 23.51
CA PHE A 46 38.19 -27.94 23.38
C PHE A 46 38.73 -27.31 22.08
N LEU A 47 39.95 -27.65 21.67
CA LEU A 47 40.55 -27.16 20.42
C LEU A 47 39.76 -27.58 19.18
N LEU A 48 39.06 -28.72 19.22
CA LEU A 48 38.19 -29.18 18.13
C LEU A 48 36.76 -28.68 18.28
N ALA A 49 36.22 -28.64 19.50
CA ALA A 49 34.84 -28.24 19.75
C ALA A 49 34.57 -26.78 19.38
N VAL A 50 35.50 -25.87 19.66
CA VAL A 50 35.37 -24.43 19.35
C VAL A 50 35.25 -24.17 17.83
N PRO A 51 36.14 -24.65 16.96
CA PRO A 51 36.01 -24.45 15.52
C PRO A 51 34.79 -25.16 14.93
N ILE A 52 34.38 -26.32 15.45
CA ILE A 52 33.12 -26.97 15.04
C ILE A 52 31.92 -26.08 15.38
N ALA A 53 31.88 -25.52 16.60
CA ALA A 53 30.82 -24.61 17.02
C ALA A 53 30.79 -23.33 16.18
N LEU A 54 31.95 -22.72 15.90
CA LEU A 54 32.07 -21.56 15.03
C LEU A 54 31.62 -21.86 13.60
N PHE A 55 32.03 -23.00 13.04
CA PHE A 55 31.61 -23.44 11.72
C PHE A 55 30.10 -23.69 11.65
N ALA A 56 29.52 -24.33 12.66
CA ALA A 56 28.07 -24.52 12.75
C ALA A 56 27.31 -23.19 12.86
N LEU A 57 27.84 -22.20 13.59
CA LEU A 57 27.25 -20.87 13.71
C LEU A 57 27.32 -20.10 12.39
N ILE A 58 28.45 -20.18 11.67
CA ILE A 58 28.60 -19.60 10.33
C ILE A 58 27.62 -20.25 9.35
N LEU A 59 27.54 -21.58 9.31
CA LEU A 59 26.58 -22.29 8.45
C LEU A 59 25.14 -21.93 8.80
N THR A 60 24.82 -21.78 10.08
CA THR A 60 23.49 -21.33 10.51
C THR A 60 23.23 -19.92 10.04
N ALA A 61 24.16 -18.97 10.22
CA ALA A 61 24.00 -17.60 9.72
C ALA A 61 23.81 -17.53 8.19
N LEU A 62 24.57 -18.33 7.43
CA LEU A 62 24.42 -18.45 5.97
C LEU A 62 23.07 -19.05 5.58
N ARG A 63 22.58 -20.06 6.31
CA ARG A 63 21.25 -20.65 6.08
C ARG A 63 20.14 -19.68 6.43
N THR A 64 20.23 -18.98 7.56
CA THR A 64 19.22 -18.02 8.01
C THR A 64 19.08 -16.88 7.00
N THR A 65 20.19 -16.36 6.48
CA THR A 65 20.16 -15.32 5.44
C THR A 65 19.57 -15.83 4.12
N ALA A 66 19.89 -17.06 3.72
CA ALA A 66 19.25 -17.66 2.54
C ALA A 66 17.74 -17.91 2.74
N GLN A 67 17.32 -18.34 3.95
CA GLN A 67 15.92 -18.57 4.29
C GLN A 67 15.10 -17.28 4.34
N THR A 68 15.65 -16.19 4.87
CA THR A 68 14.94 -14.90 4.89
C THR A 68 14.79 -14.31 3.49
N ALA A 69 15.81 -14.49 2.62
CA ALA A 69 15.71 -14.11 1.21
C ALA A 69 14.62 -14.93 0.48
N GLN A 70 14.50 -16.23 0.77
CA GLN A 70 13.46 -17.08 0.21
C GLN A 70 12.06 -16.70 0.73
N ALA A 71 11.90 -16.47 2.04
CA ALA A 71 10.62 -16.10 2.65
C ALA A 71 10.06 -14.78 2.09
N LYS A 72 10.95 -13.81 1.80
CA LYS A 72 10.55 -12.56 1.13
C LYS A 72 10.04 -12.81 -0.30
N THR A 73 10.77 -13.64 -1.06
CA THR A 73 10.38 -14.01 -2.43
C THR A 73 9.04 -14.76 -2.45
N ASP A 74 8.81 -15.67 -1.50
CA ASP A 74 7.57 -16.44 -1.42
C ASP A 74 6.36 -15.54 -1.06
N SER A 75 6.57 -14.56 -0.18
CA SER A 75 5.55 -13.56 0.18
C SER A 75 5.17 -12.68 -1.01
N ASP A 76 6.18 -12.20 -1.76
CA ASP A 76 5.95 -11.36 -2.94
C ASP A 76 5.25 -12.15 -4.06
N ARG A 77 5.60 -13.43 -4.23
CA ARG A 77 4.90 -14.34 -5.15
C ARG A 77 3.43 -14.53 -4.75
N LEU A 78 3.14 -14.79 -3.48
CA LEU A 78 1.77 -14.97 -2.99
C LEU A 78 0.92 -13.73 -3.23
N LEU A 79 1.49 -12.54 -3.01
CA LEU A 79 0.83 -11.27 -3.27
C LEU A 79 0.50 -11.11 -4.76
N ALA A 80 1.46 -11.38 -5.64
CA ALA A 80 1.25 -11.33 -7.09
C ALA A 80 0.18 -12.32 -7.55
N GLU A 81 0.16 -13.54 -7.02
CA GLU A 81 -0.86 -14.55 -7.31
C GLU A 81 -2.25 -14.13 -6.83
N THR A 82 -2.35 -13.58 -5.62
CA THR A 82 -3.61 -13.09 -5.06
C THR A 82 -4.14 -11.89 -5.85
N PHE A 83 -3.25 -10.99 -6.26
CA PHE A 83 -3.57 -9.85 -7.11
C PHE A 83 -4.07 -10.30 -8.48
N ALA A 84 -3.32 -11.18 -9.16
CA ALA A 84 -3.70 -11.74 -10.46
C ALA A 84 -5.03 -12.48 -10.38
N LYS A 85 -5.25 -13.28 -9.33
CA LYS A 85 -6.51 -13.97 -9.12
C LYS A 85 -7.67 -13.00 -8.90
N SER A 86 -7.45 -11.93 -8.14
CA SER A 86 -8.49 -10.91 -7.93
C SER A 86 -8.86 -10.23 -9.24
N ILE A 87 -7.88 -9.89 -10.10
CA ILE A 87 -8.16 -9.33 -11.44
C ILE A 87 -9.00 -10.29 -12.28
N GLU A 88 -8.66 -11.58 -12.32
CA GLU A 88 -9.45 -12.58 -13.04
C GLU A 88 -10.90 -12.63 -12.55
N LEU A 89 -11.09 -12.57 -11.22
CA LEU A 89 -12.41 -12.61 -10.59
C LEU A 89 -13.24 -11.32 -10.80
N LEU A 90 -12.60 -10.18 -11.10
CA LEU A 90 -13.32 -8.96 -11.50
C LEU A 90 -14.09 -9.13 -12.83
N GLY A 91 -13.61 -10.00 -13.72
CA GLY A 91 -14.27 -10.31 -15.00
C GLY A 91 -15.43 -11.31 -14.88
N HIS A 92 -15.76 -11.77 -13.66
CA HIS A 92 -16.76 -12.82 -13.47
C HIS A 92 -18.20 -12.29 -13.63
N LYS A 93 -19.12 -13.13 -14.13
CA LYS A 93 -20.53 -12.73 -14.37
C LYS A 93 -21.32 -12.46 -13.09
N GLN A 94 -21.00 -13.16 -12.01
CA GLN A 94 -21.67 -13.04 -10.72
C GLN A 94 -21.10 -11.86 -9.91
N SER A 95 -21.95 -10.89 -9.55
CA SER A 95 -21.56 -9.71 -8.77
C SER A 95 -20.88 -10.08 -7.44
N ALA A 96 -21.41 -11.05 -6.69
CA ALA A 96 -20.79 -11.49 -5.43
C ALA A 96 -19.31 -11.90 -5.56
N VAL A 97 -18.92 -12.47 -6.71
CA VAL A 97 -17.53 -12.84 -6.99
C VAL A 97 -16.69 -11.59 -7.29
N ARG A 98 -17.23 -10.66 -8.08
CA ARG A 98 -16.58 -9.36 -8.37
C ARG A 98 -16.39 -8.54 -7.09
N GLN A 99 -17.39 -8.48 -6.22
CA GLN A 99 -17.32 -7.88 -4.90
C GLN A 99 -16.19 -8.47 -4.06
N GLY A 100 -16.11 -9.80 -3.99
CA GLY A 100 -15.03 -10.49 -3.29
C GLY A 100 -13.65 -10.09 -3.80
N ALA A 101 -13.51 -9.97 -5.13
CA ALA A 101 -12.28 -9.50 -5.76
C ALA A 101 -11.94 -8.04 -5.44
N ILE A 102 -12.91 -7.12 -5.50
CA ILE A 102 -12.73 -5.70 -5.15
C ILE A 102 -12.24 -5.56 -3.71
N TYR A 103 -12.87 -6.26 -2.76
CA TYR A 103 -12.45 -6.21 -1.36
C TYR A 103 -11.10 -6.88 -1.12
N ALA A 104 -10.79 -7.97 -1.83
CA ALA A 104 -9.47 -8.62 -1.78
C ALA A 104 -8.37 -7.66 -2.26
N LEU A 105 -8.57 -6.98 -3.39
CA LEU A 105 -7.66 -5.93 -3.87
C LEU A 105 -7.50 -4.82 -2.82
N GLY A 106 -8.61 -4.37 -2.24
CA GLY A 106 -8.57 -3.41 -1.15
C GLY A 106 -7.75 -3.87 0.05
N LYS A 107 -7.80 -5.17 0.39
CA LYS A 107 -7.01 -5.75 1.48
C LYS A 107 -5.52 -5.81 1.14
N ILE A 108 -5.18 -6.18 -0.10
CA ILE A 108 -3.79 -6.16 -0.59
C ILE A 108 -3.24 -4.73 -0.46
N ALA A 109 -3.99 -3.74 -0.94
CA ALA A 109 -3.61 -2.34 -0.88
C ALA A 109 -3.38 -1.86 0.56
N GLU A 110 -4.21 -2.26 1.54
CA GLU A 110 -3.97 -1.92 2.94
C GLU A 110 -2.60 -2.42 3.43
N THR A 111 -2.23 -3.64 3.09
CA THR A 111 -1.01 -4.29 3.59
C THR A 111 0.25 -3.93 2.81
N ASN A 112 0.13 -3.51 1.55
CA ASN A 112 1.26 -3.24 0.67
C ASN A 112 1.11 -1.86 0.01
N ILE A 113 1.87 -0.88 0.51
CA ILE A 113 1.82 0.52 0.07
C ILE A 113 2.26 0.65 -1.39
N GLU A 114 3.28 -0.11 -1.81
CA GLU A 114 3.82 -0.05 -3.19
C GLU A 114 2.77 -0.43 -4.24
N GLU A 115 1.84 -1.32 -3.88
CA GLU A 115 0.78 -1.81 -4.77
C GLU A 115 -0.46 -0.92 -4.80
N ARG A 116 -0.59 0.04 -3.86
CA ARG A 116 -1.78 0.90 -3.76
C ARG A 116 -2.04 1.67 -5.05
N ALA A 117 -0.99 2.16 -5.69
CA ALA A 117 -1.12 2.88 -6.95
C ALA A 117 -1.64 1.99 -8.08
N VAL A 118 -1.10 0.77 -8.20
CA VAL A 118 -1.53 -0.20 -9.22
C VAL A 118 -2.98 -0.64 -8.97
N ILE A 119 -3.32 -0.91 -7.71
CA ILE A 119 -4.68 -1.30 -7.31
C ILE A 119 -5.68 -0.16 -7.54
N ALA A 120 -5.35 1.08 -7.17
CA ALA A 120 -6.20 2.24 -7.43
C ALA A 120 -6.45 2.41 -8.93
N ASN A 121 -5.41 2.30 -9.77
CA ASN A 121 -5.56 2.38 -11.22
C ASN A 121 -6.43 1.22 -11.77
N THR A 122 -6.26 0.01 -11.23
CA THR A 122 -7.09 -1.16 -11.60
C THR A 122 -8.56 -0.95 -11.26
N LEU A 123 -8.86 -0.42 -10.06
CA LEU A 123 -10.22 -0.07 -9.66
C LEU A 123 -10.81 1.04 -10.54
N CYS A 124 -10.00 2.04 -10.91
CA CYS A 124 -10.41 3.10 -11.84
C CYS A 124 -10.77 2.51 -13.22
N ALA A 125 -9.95 1.59 -13.74
CA ALA A 125 -10.25 0.88 -14.99
C ALA A 125 -11.53 0.04 -14.89
N PHE A 126 -11.75 -0.66 -13.79
CA PHE A 126 -12.98 -1.43 -13.53
C PHE A 126 -14.24 -0.54 -13.53
N ILE A 127 -14.19 0.61 -12.85
CA ILE A 127 -15.30 1.58 -12.82
C ILE A 127 -15.59 2.14 -14.22
N ARG A 128 -14.54 2.41 -15.02
CA ARG A 128 -14.70 2.88 -16.41
C ARG A 128 -15.30 1.80 -17.33
N ASP A 129 -14.82 0.56 -17.24
CA ASP A 129 -15.24 -0.53 -18.13
C ASP A 129 -16.68 -0.99 -17.89
N SER A 130 -17.16 -0.85 -16.65
CA SER A 130 -18.55 -1.12 -16.25
C SER A 130 -19.57 -0.46 -17.21
N LYS A 131 -19.24 0.69 -17.81
CA LYS A 131 -20.03 1.42 -18.82
C LYS A 131 -20.26 0.66 -20.13
N SER A 132 -19.31 -0.18 -20.57
CA SER A 132 -19.39 -0.88 -21.86
C SER A 132 -20.50 -1.94 -21.88
N THR A 133 -20.81 -2.49 -20.71
CA THR A 133 -21.78 -3.58 -20.59
C THR A 133 -23.25 -3.16 -20.73
N GLU A 134 -23.58 -1.87 -20.60
CA GLU A 134 -24.96 -1.37 -20.80
C GLU A 134 -25.33 -1.22 -22.29
N LYS A 135 -24.36 -1.03 -23.20
CA LYS A 135 -24.66 -0.75 -24.62
C LYS A 135 -24.94 -1.98 -25.49
N SER A 136 -24.73 -3.21 -24.99
CA SER A 136 -24.74 -4.42 -25.83
C SER A 136 -25.92 -5.37 -25.62
N SER A 137 -26.85 -5.10 -24.71
CA SER A 137 -27.95 -6.03 -24.38
C SER A 137 -29.32 -5.39 -24.61
N THR A 138 -29.88 -5.61 -25.79
CA THR A 138 -31.29 -5.38 -26.13
C THR A 138 -32.16 -6.55 -25.66
N ASP A 139 -32.18 -6.84 -24.35
CA ASP A 139 -33.12 -7.85 -23.84
C ASP A 139 -33.51 -7.65 -22.36
N ASN A 140 -34.76 -7.99 -22.06
CA ASN A 140 -35.60 -7.57 -20.92
C ASN A 140 -35.17 -8.05 -19.50
N THR A 141 -33.86 -8.14 -19.23
CA THR A 141 -33.25 -8.47 -17.91
C THR A 141 -32.51 -7.28 -17.28
N GLU A 142 -32.83 -6.06 -17.70
CA GLU A 142 -32.04 -4.85 -17.42
C GLU A 142 -31.99 -4.49 -15.93
N LYS A 143 -33.09 -4.63 -15.17
CA LYS A 143 -33.12 -4.10 -13.79
C LYS A 143 -32.12 -4.79 -12.84
N SER A 144 -32.05 -6.13 -12.86
CA SER A 144 -31.14 -6.87 -11.97
C SER A 144 -29.66 -6.70 -12.33
N ASN A 145 -29.34 -6.55 -13.62
CA ASN A 145 -27.95 -6.39 -14.06
C ASN A 145 -27.43 -4.97 -13.79
N THR A 146 -28.25 -3.94 -14.00
CA THR A 146 -27.91 -2.56 -13.68
C THR A 146 -27.77 -2.37 -12.17
N ASP A 147 -28.65 -2.97 -11.35
CA ASP A 147 -28.54 -2.91 -9.89
C ASP A 147 -27.25 -3.60 -9.39
N ASN A 148 -26.89 -4.76 -9.97
CA ASN A 148 -25.65 -5.47 -9.63
C ASN A 148 -24.39 -4.68 -10.03
N LEU A 149 -24.40 -4.02 -11.19
CA LEU A 149 -23.30 -3.19 -11.65
C LEU A 149 -23.13 -1.95 -10.76
N ALA A 150 -24.22 -1.33 -10.33
CA ALA A 150 -24.20 -0.23 -9.39
C ALA A 150 -23.58 -0.64 -8.05
N ILE A 151 -23.91 -1.83 -7.53
CA ILE A 151 -23.31 -2.39 -6.30
C ILE A 151 -21.79 -2.59 -6.46
N ASP A 152 -21.33 -3.03 -7.63
CA ASP A 152 -19.90 -3.20 -7.92
C ASP A 152 -19.14 -1.90 -8.06
N ILE A 153 -19.73 -0.92 -8.72
CA ILE A 153 -19.19 0.44 -8.79
C ILE A 153 -19.11 1.04 -7.39
N GLU A 154 -20.15 0.91 -6.57
CA GLU A 154 -20.17 1.41 -5.19
C GLU A 154 -19.05 0.78 -4.36
N ALA A 155 -18.88 -0.54 -4.44
CA ALA A 155 -17.81 -1.23 -3.73
C ALA A 155 -16.42 -0.80 -4.21
N GLY A 156 -16.24 -0.64 -5.52
CA GLY A 156 -15.00 -0.14 -6.12
C GLY A 156 -14.66 1.26 -5.61
N ILE A 157 -15.64 2.17 -5.61
CA ILE A 157 -15.52 3.52 -5.07
C ILE A 157 -15.18 3.46 -3.59
N LYS A 158 -15.90 2.68 -2.77
CA LYS A 158 -15.67 2.57 -1.33
C LYS A 158 -14.25 2.12 -1.01
N VAL A 159 -13.74 1.10 -1.71
CA VAL A 159 -12.35 0.65 -1.55
C VAL A 159 -11.38 1.73 -2.00
N MET A 160 -11.63 2.37 -3.14
CA MET A 160 -10.81 3.46 -3.65
C MET A 160 -10.73 4.63 -2.67
N VAL A 161 -11.85 5.10 -2.11
CA VAL A 161 -11.91 6.16 -1.08
C VAL A 161 -11.03 5.79 0.11
N ARG A 162 -11.12 4.56 0.60
CA ARG A 162 -10.30 4.08 1.72
C ARG A 162 -8.81 4.14 1.43
N ILE A 163 -8.36 3.66 0.26
CA ILE A 163 -6.93 3.60 -0.08
C ILE A 163 -6.38 4.93 -0.58
N SER A 164 -7.25 5.84 -1.04
CA SER A 164 -6.88 7.12 -1.65
C SER A 164 -6.03 8.01 -0.75
N LYS A 165 -6.26 7.94 0.57
CA LYS A 165 -5.62 8.78 1.59
C LYS A 165 -4.10 8.67 1.61
N ASP A 166 -3.58 7.54 1.17
CA ASP A 166 -2.17 7.18 1.23
C ASP A 166 -1.60 6.85 -0.16
N LEU A 167 -2.22 7.35 -1.23
CA LEU A 167 -1.65 7.20 -2.57
C LEU A 167 -0.34 8.01 -2.69
N PRO A 168 0.63 7.51 -3.48
CA PRO A 168 1.82 8.28 -3.77
C PRO A 168 1.47 9.66 -4.31
N LYS A 169 2.20 10.68 -3.86
CA LYS A 169 2.03 12.03 -4.36
C LYS A 169 2.73 12.15 -5.71
N TYR A 170 1.98 12.55 -6.73
CA TYR A 170 2.50 12.83 -8.06
C TYR A 170 2.57 14.34 -8.29
N ASN A 171 3.35 14.76 -9.28
CA ASN A 171 3.22 16.10 -9.82
C ASN A 171 1.92 16.18 -10.64
N ARG A 172 1.34 17.38 -10.78
CA ARG A 172 0.09 17.61 -11.52
C ARG A 172 0.09 17.05 -12.96
N ASP A 173 1.27 16.97 -13.60
CA ASP A 173 1.41 16.49 -14.98
C ASP A 173 1.21 14.96 -15.08
N LYS A 174 1.32 14.25 -13.95
CA LYS A 174 1.04 12.82 -13.85
C LYS A 174 -0.30 12.65 -13.16
N ARG A 175 -1.32 12.32 -13.96
CA ARG A 175 -2.64 11.90 -13.48
C ARG A 175 -2.81 10.39 -13.68
N PRO A 176 -2.20 9.55 -12.82
CA PRO A 176 -2.17 8.11 -13.04
C PRO A 176 -3.50 7.42 -12.76
N TYR A 177 -4.43 8.10 -12.11
CA TYR A 177 -5.73 7.55 -11.71
C TYR A 177 -6.82 8.13 -12.59
N ASP A 178 -7.29 7.32 -13.55
CA ASP A 178 -8.22 7.75 -14.59
C ASP A 178 -9.66 7.30 -14.32
N LEU A 179 -10.47 8.25 -13.88
CA LEU A 179 -11.92 8.16 -13.73
C LEU A 179 -12.64 9.04 -14.76
N SER A 180 -12.02 9.32 -15.91
CA SER A 180 -12.67 10.12 -16.96
C SER A 180 -13.82 9.37 -17.66
N ASN A 181 -14.74 10.14 -18.23
CA ASN A 181 -15.87 9.66 -19.03
C ASN A 181 -16.82 8.69 -18.29
N ILE A 182 -16.94 8.81 -16.96
CA ILE A 182 -17.83 7.99 -16.13
C ILE A 182 -19.15 8.68 -15.82
N HIS A 183 -20.19 7.89 -15.53
CA HIS A 183 -21.51 8.37 -15.13
C HIS A 183 -21.89 7.69 -13.83
N ILE A 184 -21.83 8.42 -12.72
CA ILE A 184 -22.00 7.88 -11.38
C ILE A 184 -23.18 8.58 -10.72
N LYS A 185 -23.99 7.81 -10.00
CA LYS A 185 -25.13 8.31 -9.22
C LYS A 185 -25.06 7.77 -7.81
N TYR A 186 -25.45 8.59 -6.83
CA TYR A 186 -25.61 8.18 -5.42
C TYR A 186 -24.35 7.60 -4.75
N ALA A 187 -23.17 7.90 -5.28
CA ALA A 187 -21.92 7.40 -4.72
C ALA A 187 -21.34 8.34 -3.66
N ASP A 188 -20.66 7.74 -2.68
CA ASP A 188 -20.01 8.46 -1.60
C ASP A 188 -18.49 8.51 -1.82
N PHE A 189 -17.99 9.72 -2.06
CA PHE A 189 -16.57 10.07 -2.16
C PHE A 189 -16.12 10.94 -0.98
N SER A 190 -16.89 10.98 0.11
CA SER A 190 -16.57 11.79 1.28
C SER A 190 -15.21 11.39 1.88
N ASP A 191 -14.43 12.38 2.29
CA ASP A 191 -13.06 12.25 2.78
C ASP A 191 -12.07 11.59 1.79
N ALA A 192 -12.45 11.41 0.52
CA ALA A 192 -11.56 10.85 -0.49
C ALA A 192 -10.42 11.81 -0.82
N ASN A 193 -9.23 11.25 -1.09
CA ASN A 193 -8.12 12.00 -1.63
C ASN A 193 -8.01 11.75 -3.14
N LEU A 194 -8.65 12.60 -3.94
CA LEU A 194 -8.63 12.54 -5.41
C LEU A 194 -7.56 13.48 -5.99
N GLU A 195 -6.50 13.76 -5.23
CA GLU A 195 -5.38 14.56 -5.69
C GLU A 195 -4.71 13.90 -6.92
N ASN A 196 -4.48 14.67 -7.97
CA ASN A 196 -3.96 14.19 -9.26
C ASN A 196 -4.83 13.12 -9.97
N PHE A 197 -6.13 13.02 -9.68
CA PHE A 197 -7.03 12.17 -10.47
C PHE A 197 -7.44 12.86 -11.77
N ASN A 198 -7.71 12.06 -12.81
CA ASN A 198 -8.41 12.52 -14.00
C ASN A 198 -9.90 12.15 -13.90
N LEU A 199 -10.78 13.14 -13.79
CA LEU A 199 -12.24 12.96 -13.77
C LEU A 199 -12.92 13.68 -14.94
N SER A 200 -12.17 14.03 -15.99
CA SER A 200 -12.70 14.82 -17.10
C SER A 200 -13.88 14.12 -17.78
N ASP A 201 -14.75 14.92 -18.39
CA ASP A 201 -15.88 14.45 -19.20
C ASP A 201 -16.83 13.51 -18.45
N SER A 202 -16.87 13.61 -17.12
CA SER A 202 -17.67 12.74 -16.24
C SER A 202 -18.93 13.43 -15.72
N THR A 203 -19.94 12.63 -15.36
CA THR A 203 -21.17 13.12 -14.75
C THR A 203 -21.37 12.44 -13.39
N PHE A 204 -21.49 13.24 -12.34
CA PHE A 204 -21.80 12.80 -10.99
C PHE A 204 -23.14 13.41 -10.56
N LYS A 205 -24.14 12.56 -10.30
CA LYS A 205 -25.47 13.01 -9.89
C LYS A 205 -25.80 12.55 -8.48
N THR A 206 -26.15 13.50 -7.61
CA THR A 206 -26.53 13.20 -6.22
C THR A 206 -25.43 12.41 -5.48
N CYS A 207 -24.16 12.73 -5.73
CA CYS A 207 -23.03 12.11 -5.05
C CYS A 207 -22.60 12.95 -3.82
N LEU A 208 -21.88 12.33 -2.90
CA LEU A 208 -21.28 13.01 -1.75
C LEU A 208 -19.80 13.23 -2.00
N PHE A 209 -19.35 14.48 -1.96
CA PHE A 209 -17.95 14.90 -2.06
C PHE A 209 -17.54 15.74 -0.84
N GLU A 210 -18.09 15.41 0.33
CA GLU A 210 -17.79 16.12 1.56
C GLU A 210 -16.32 15.95 1.91
N LYS A 211 -15.60 17.06 2.09
CA LYS A 211 -14.17 17.08 2.42
C LYS A 211 -13.26 16.38 1.40
N THR A 212 -13.75 16.09 0.20
CA THR A 212 -12.95 15.47 -0.86
C THR A 212 -11.83 16.40 -1.30
N ASN A 213 -10.62 15.87 -1.44
CA ASN A 213 -9.48 16.60 -1.97
C ASN A 213 -9.44 16.49 -3.50
N PHE A 214 -9.63 17.60 -4.21
CA PHE A 214 -9.54 17.70 -5.68
C PHE A 214 -8.28 18.42 -6.16
N MET A 215 -7.31 18.70 -5.27
CA MET A 215 -6.09 19.42 -5.64
C MET A 215 -5.39 18.77 -6.84
N ASN A 216 -4.91 19.57 -7.80
CA ASN A 216 -4.23 19.12 -9.03
C ASN A 216 -5.06 18.19 -9.94
N SER A 217 -6.33 17.93 -9.63
CA SER A 217 -7.18 17.02 -10.40
C SER A 217 -7.65 17.64 -11.72
N ASN A 218 -8.03 16.78 -12.67
CA ASN A 218 -8.72 17.18 -13.89
C ASN A 218 -10.22 17.03 -13.72
N LEU A 219 -10.95 18.14 -13.78
CA LEU A 219 -12.40 18.22 -13.71
C LEU A 219 -12.98 18.89 -14.97
N ILE A 220 -12.21 18.91 -16.08
CA ILE A 220 -12.63 19.52 -17.34
C ILE A 220 -13.89 18.83 -17.86
N HIS A 221 -14.89 19.62 -18.26
CA HIS A 221 -16.20 19.13 -18.73
C HIS A 221 -16.96 18.25 -17.73
N THR A 222 -16.63 18.29 -16.43
CA THR A 222 -17.30 17.47 -15.42
C THR A 222 -18.56 18.15 -14.89
N THR A 223 -19.65 17.40 -14.70
CA THR A 223 -20.92 17.90 -14.12
C THR A 223 -21.21 17.25 -12.78
N PHE A 224 -21.64 18.04 -11.79
CA PHE A 224 -21.85 17.62 -10.40
C PHE A 224 -23.29 17.84 -9.88
N ASP A 225 -24.28 17.66 -10.73
CA ASP A 225 -25.70 17.90 -10.43
C ASP A 225 -26.15 17.31 -9.08
N ASP A 226 -26.74 18.16 -8.24
CA ASP A 226 -27.30 17.79 -6.93
C ASP A 226 -26.32 17.16 -5.93
N SER A 227 -25.00 17.26 -6.18
CA SER A 227 -23.97 16.65 -5.33
C SER A 227 -23.55 17.57 -4.17
N ASN A 228 -23.15 16.99 -3.04
CA ASN A 228 -22.71 17.74 -1.85
C ASN A 228 -21.20 18.00 -1.90
N PHE A 229 -20.76 19.26 -1.84
CA PHE A 229 -19.34 19.65 -1.88
C PHE A 229 -18.85 20.27 -0.56
N GLN A 230 -19.58 20.08 0.55
CA GLN A 230 -19.20 20.68 1.83
C GLN A 230 -17.74 20.38 2.19
N GLY A 231 -16.90 21.42 2.23
CA GLY A 231 -15.48 21.29 2.59
C GLY A 231 -14.58 20.61 1.55
N ALA A 232 -15.07 20.32 0.35
CA ALA A 232 -14.23 19.93 -0.80
C ALA A 232 -13.10 20.95 -1.03
N LYS A 233 -11.90 20.46 -1.33
CA LYS A 233 -10.68 21.27 -1.41
C LYS A 233 -10.18 21.38 -2.83
N PHE A 234 -9.82 22.59 -3.24
CA PHE A 234 -9.26 22.89 -4.55
C PHE A 234 -7.87 23.52 -4.38
N ASN A 235 -7.16 23.73 -5.48
CA ASN A 235 -5.99 24.59 -5.45
C ASN A 235 -5.79 25.26 -6.81
N LYS A 236 -4.85 26.19 -6.90
CA LYS A 236 -4.51 26.92 -8.12
C LYS A 236 -4.24 26.06 -9.38
N ASP A 237 -3.93 24.78 -9.20
CA ASP A 237 -3.56 23.83 -10.25
C ASP A 237 -4.70 22.81 -10.54
N THR A 238 -5.88 22.98 -9.95
CA THR A 238 -7.06 22.17 -10.27
C THR A 238 -7.70 22.67 -11.57
N GLU A 239 -7.97 21.75 -12.51
CA GLU A 239 -8.52 22.10 -13.82
C GLU A 239 -10.04 21.96 -13.84
N LEU A 240 -10.76 23.07 -13.92
CA LEU A 240 -12.22 23.18 -13.89
C LEU A 240 -12.80 23.77 -15.20
N LYS A 241 -12.03 23.77 -16.29
CA LYS A 241 -12.46 24.36 -17.57
C LYS A 241 -13.77 23.69 -18.00
N LYS A 242 -14.81 24.52 -18.20
CA LYS A 242 -16.16 24.08 -18.57
C LYS A 242 -16.78 23.04 -17.61
N ALA A 243 -16.33 22.99 -16.35
CA ALA A 243 -17.00 22.21 -15.32
C ALA A 243 -18.32 22.88 -14.91
N ASN A 244 -19.31 22.09 -14.51
CA ASN A 244 -20.60 22.59 -14.04
C ASN A 244 -20.80 22.29 -12.55
N LEU A 245 -20.66 23.34 -11.73
CA LEU A 245 -20.94 23.35 -10.30
C LEU A 245 -22.24 24.10 -9.97
N SER A 246 -23.04 24.54 -10.96
CA SER A 246 -24.22 25.41 -10.75
C SER A 246 -25.30 24.82 -9.84
N LYS A 247 -25.38 23.49 -9.75
CA LYS A 247 -26.34 22.75 -8.92
C LYS A 247 -25.70 22.00 -7.75
N VAL A 248 -24.44 22.28 -7.47
CA VAL A 248 -23.75 21.71 -6.30
C VAL A 248 -24.34 22.31 -5.02
N LYS A 249 -24.42 21.49 -3.99
CA LYS A 249 -24.93 21.86 -2.67
C LYS A 249 -23.77 22.10 -1.70
N ASN A 250 -23.99 23.02 -0.75
CA ASN A 250 -23.10 23.30 0.38
C ASN A 250 -21.67 23.73 0.00
N LEU A 251 -21.50 24.39 -1.14
CA LEU A 251 -20.25 25.07 -1.47
C LEU A 251 -20.18 26.38 -0.65
N THR A 252 -19.17 26.53 0.20
CA THR A 252 -19.03 27.72 1.06
C THR A 252 -18.43 28.92 0.30
N GLU A 253 -18.61 30.13 0.84
CA GLU A 253 -17.95 31.33 0.31
C GLU A 253 -16.42 31.19 0.29
N GLU A 254 -15.83 30.53 1.28
CA GLU A 254 -14.40 30.24 1.35
C GLU A 254 -13.96 29.33 0.20
N GLN A 255 -14.72 28.28 -0.09
CA GLN A 255 -14.43 27.37 -1.21
C GLN A 255 -14.59 28.08 -2.56
N ILE A 256 -15.59 28.94 -2.71
CA ILE A 256 -15.74 29.79 -3.90
C ILE A 256 -14.53 30.71 -4.04
N ALA A 257 -14.10 31.37 -2.96
CA ALA A 257 -12.91 32.21 -2.97
C ALA A 257 -11.65 31.42 -3.37
N GLU A 258 -11.48 30.20 -2.87
CA GLU A 258 -10.39 29.29 -3.25
C GLU A 258 -10.44 28.95 -4.74
N ILE A 259 -11.62 28.58 -5.27
CA ILE A 259 -11.83 28.33 -6.71
C ILE A 259 -11.49 29.57 -7.54
N MET A 260 -11.78 30.77 -7.05
CA MET A 260 -11.44 32.01 -7.75
C MET A 260 -9.94 32.33 -7.76
N THR A 261 -9.12 31.65 -6.95
CA THR A 261 -7.65 31.74 -7.04
C THR A 261 -7.05 30.84 -8.12
N ILE A 262 -7.86 29.97 -8.73
CA ILE A 262 -7.44 29.09 -9.83
C ILE A 262 -7.07 29.91 -11.06
N ARG A 263 -6.04 29.46 -11.78
CA ARG A 263 -5.58 30.11 -13.02
C ARG A 263 -6.76 30.28 -13.98
N GLU A 264 -6.87 31.45 -14.61
CA GLU A 264 -7.97 31.76 -15.53
C GLU A 264 -8.16 30.69 -16.62
N GLU A 265 -7.06 30.22 -17.22
CA GLU A 265 -7.06 29.17 -18.24
C GLU A 265 -7.66 27.84 -17.75
N TYR A 266 -7.63 27.59 -16.44
CA TYR A 266 -8.15 26.38 -15.80
C TYR A 266 -9.59 26.52 -15.31
N ARG A 267 -10.19 27.72 -15.33
CA ARG A 267 -11.60 27.94 -14.95
C ARG A 267 -12.45 28.55 -16.05
N GLU A 268 -11.92 28.63 -17.27
CA GLU A 268 -12.64 29.12 -18.45
C GLU A 268 -13.96 28.34 -18.65
N GLY A 269 -15.09 29.04 -18.65
CA GLY A 269 -16.41 28.43 -18.82
C GLY A 269 -16.93 27.64 -17.61
N LEU A 270 -16.29 27.75 -16.44
CA LEU A 270 -16.80 27.19 -15.19
C LEU A 270 -18.16 27.81 -14.82
N GLU A 271 -19.15 26.97 -14.53
CA GLU A 271 -20.44 27.41 -13.99
C GLU A 271 -20.45 27.23 -12.47
N LEU A 272 -20.67 28.30 -11.71
CA LEU A 272 -20.80 28.29 -10.25
C LEU A 272 -22.27 28.36 -9.81
N PRO A 273 -22.60 27.93 -8.58
CA PRO A 273 -23.92 28.16 -8.00
C PRO A 273 -24.29 29.64 -8.04
N GLN A 274 -25.56 29.92 -8.33
CA GLN A 274 -26.09 31.27 -8.13
C GLN A 274 -26.22 31.53 -6.61
N PRO A 275 -25.96 32.76 -6.15
CA PRO A 275 -26.09 33.13 -4.74
C PRO A 275 -27.52 33.00 -4.20
#